data_AF-A0A9P0Q7W3-F1
#
_entry.id   AF-A0A9P0Q7W3-F1
#
_cell.length_a   1.000
_cell.length_b   1.000
_cell.length_c   1.000
_cell.angle_alpha   90.00
_cell.angle_beta   90.00
_cell.angle_gamma   90.00
#
_symmetry.space_group_name_H-M   'P 1'
#
loop_
_entity.id
_entity.type
_entity.pdbx_description
1 polymer ?
#
loop_
_entity_poly.entity_id
_entity_poly.type
_entity_poly.pdbx_seq_one_letter_code
_entity_poly.pdbx_strand_id
1 'polypeptide(L)'
;MSHLHTFSKVIWYSILNTFVTLTLTLWISLKILRKYRIREPRLSVFTCFLGVISGFINQGVELRLRSLTARLLQLNATVLGVMLYISMNAVLFSKLSQQDESLPFKTIEEIIYERQKSICVRNDSFALENIKDQWENQFGKQEDVINRNCPDVRNPDNANKAVCEYGMVVLESKQMMHSLLKKKIVHCKVSNADRRYFITGNVYIAHKQFKEFGLIENFIKTLRSTGIIKKLERKWLEINYVNTGGITRSDLGQVDFRHVRGIFVTYTFLVILSVILLFVEIIWSKLDQELVRQIEFIE
;
A
#
# COMPACT_ATOMS: atom_id res chain seq x y z
N MET A 1 -1.89 8.72 -3.60
CA MET A 1 -1.20 8.48 -2.32
C MET A 1 -0.08 9.49 -2.14
N SER A 2 0.07 10.11 -0.96
CA SER A 2 1.24 10.96 -0.69
C SER A 2 2.46 10.07 -0.46
N HIS A 3 3.52 10.24 -1.26
CA HIS A 3 4.77 9.47 -1.22
C HIS A 3 5.43 9.41 0.18
N LEU A 4 5.08 10.35 1.05
CA LEU A 4 5.55 10.41 2.44
C LEU A 4 4.96 9.30 3.34
N HIS A 5 3.83 8.68 2.97
CA HIS A 5 3.24 7.54 3.69
C HIS A 5 4.02 6.23 3.49
N THR A 6 5.11 6.24 2.74
CA THR A 6 5.94 5.05 2.50
C THR A 6 6.64 4.59 3.77
N PHE A 7 7.10 5.53 4.61
CA PHE A 7 7.70 5.24 5.90
C PHE A 7 6.84 5.72 7.06
N SER A 8 6.98 5.06 8.21
CA SER A 8 6.39 5.54 9.45
C SER A 8 7.02 6.89 9.84
N LYS A 9 6.26 7.71 10.57
CA LYS A 9 6.74 9.01 11.06
C LYS A 9 8.03 8.86 11.89
N VAL A 10 8.12 7.78 12.66
CA VAL A 10 9.29 7.45 13.50
C VAL A 10 10.56 7.30 12.66
N ILE A 11 10.47 6.61 11.51
CA ILE A 11 11.61 6.43 10.61
C ILE A 11 12.06 7.78 10.03
N TRP A 12 11.11 8.62 9.60
CA TRP A 12 11.42 9.96 9.10
C TRP A 12 12.13 10.82 10.15
N TYR A 13 11.66 10.82 11.41
CA TYR A 13 12.34 11.54 12.49
C TYR A 13 13.72 10.97 12.79
N SER A 14 13.89 9.65 12.73
CA SER A 14 15.20 9.01 12.90
C SER A 14 16.20 9.39 11.81
N ILE A 15 15.75 9.44 10.55
CA ILE A 15 16.55 9.90 9.42
C ILE A 15 16.94 11.37 9.61
N LEU A 16 15.99 12.24 10.00
CA LEU A 16 16.25 13.65 10.30
C LEU A 16 17.25 13.84 11.43
N ASN A 17 17.10 13.10 12.52
CA ASN A 17 18.05 13.16 13.63
C ASN A 17 19.44 12.69 13.20
N THR A 18 19.51 11.67 12.35
CA THR A 18 20.78 11.16 11.79
C THR A 18 21.46 12.21 10.90
N PHE A 19 20.69 12.98 10.11
CA PHE A 19 21.21 14.10 9.34
C PHE A 19 21.86 15.17 10.23
N VAL A 20 21.16 15.56 11.30
CA VAL A 20 21.64 16.58 12.23
C VAL A 20 22.90 16.09 12.97
N THR A 21 22.91 14.86 13.47
CA THR A 21 24.06 14.31 14.18
C THR A 21 25.28 14.14 13.27
N LEU A 22 25.13 13.65 12.04
CA LEU A 22 26.24 13.56 11.08
C LEU A 22 26.78 14.95 10.70
N THR A 23 25.90 15.93 10.53
CA THR A 23 26.31 17.31 10.23
C THR A 23 27.12 17.92 11.37
N LEU A 24 26.62 17.77 12.60
CA LEU A 24 27.29 18.30 13.79
C LEU A 24 28.62 17.58 14.05
N THR A 25 28.68 16.26 13.90
CA THR A 25 29.92 15.49 14.09
C THR A 25 30.96 15.86 13.03
N LEU A 26 30.57 16.02 11.76
CA LEU A 26 31.47 16.49 10.71
C LEU A 26 32.00 17.89 11.04
N TRP A 27 31.12 18.83 11.39
CA TRP A 27 31.52 20.20 11.74
C TRP A 27 32.44 20.26 12.97
N ILE A 28 32.11 19.52 14.04
CA ILE A 28 32.93 19.43 15.25
C ILE A 28 34.29 18.82 14.92
N SER A 29 34.33 17.74 14.12
CA SER A 29 35.58 17.08 13.73
C SER A 29 36.52 18.05 13.00
N LEU A 30 35.99 18.86 12.08
CA LEU A 30 36.76 19.87 11.37
C LEU A 30 37.28 20.97 12.30
N LYS A 31 36.47 21.42 13.26
CA LYS A 31 36.93 22.38 14.27
C LYS A 31 38.04 21.82 15.16
N ILE A 32 37.92 20.57 15.59
CA ILE A 32 38.92 19.90 16.41
C ILE A 32 40.22 19.70 15.62
N LEU A 33 40.16 19.14 14.41
CA LEU A 33 41.34 18.93 13.55
C LEU A 33 42.09 20.24 13.27
N ARG A 34 41.35 21.34 13.09
CA ARG A 34 41.94 22.67 12.95
C ARG A 34 42.63 23.14 14.23
N LYS A 35 42.06 22.85 15.41
CA LYS A 35 42.69 23.15 16.72
C LYS A 35 44.04 22.44 16.85
N TYR A 36 44.17 21.24 16.31
CA TYR A 36 45.42 20.46 16.25
C TYR A 36 46.34 20.84 15.05
N ARG A 37 46.14 22.01 14.43
CA ARG A 37 46.96 22.54 13.32
C ARG A 37 46.99 21.67 12.04
N ILE A 38 46.03 20.76 11.84
CA ILE A 38 45.85 20.09 10.55
C ILE A 38 45.22 21.09 9.57
N ARG A 39 45.79 21.21 8.37
CA ARG A 39 45.32 22.14 7.33
C ARG A 39 44.01 21.65 6.71
N GLU A 40 42.87 21.99 7.30
CA GLU A 40 41.52 21.73 6.77
C GLU A 40 40.85 23.01 6.24
N PRO A 41 39.92 22.91 5.26
CA PRO A 41 39.16 24.06 4.77
C PRO A 41 38.24 24.63 5.86
N ARG A 42 38.01 25.94 5.82
CA ARG A 42 37.05 26.62 6.72
C ARG A 42 35.64 26.44 6.16
N LEU A 43 34.97 25.39 6.61
CA LEU A 43 33.58 25.10 6.24
C LEU A 43 32.61 25.64 7.29
N SER A 44 31.52 26.25 6.83
CA SER A 44 30.40 26.62 7.69
C SER A 44 29.59 25.38 8.08
N VAL A 45 28.76 25.46 9.13
CA VAL A 45 27.82 24.38 9.50
C VAL A 45 26.90 24.07 8.32
N PHE A 46 26.43 25.10 7.62
CA PHE A 46 25.55 24.97 6.47
C PHE A 46 26.23 24.24 5.29
N THR A 47 27.50 24.53 5.02
CA THR A 47 28.26 23.80 3.98
C THR A 47 28.44 22.33 4.36
N CYS A 48 28.67 22.03 5.63
CA CYS A 48 28.73 20.64 6.12
C CYS A 48 27.37 19.94 5.97
N PHE A 49 26.28 20.63 6.28
CA PHE A 49 24.92 20.13 6.12
C PHE A 49 24.61 19.78 4.66
N LEU A 50 24.91 20.68 3.73
CA LEU A 50 24.78 20.43 2.29
C LEU A 50 25.64 19.26 1.84
N GLY A 51 26.86 19.13 2.36
CA GLY A 51 27.73 18.00 2.08
C GLY A 51 27.15 16.66 2.52
N VAL A 52 26.60 16.59 3.74
CA VAL A 52 25.92 15.39 4.24
C VAL A 52 24.68 15.09 3.41
N ILE A 53 23.80 16.07 3.18
CA ILE A 53 22.60 15.88 2.35
C ILE A 53 22.96 15.41 0.93
N SER A 54 23.99 15.98 0.32
CA SER A 54 24.43 15.57 -1.02
C SER A 54 24.87 14.11 -1.09
N GLY A 55 25.46 13.59 0.00
CA GLY A 55 25.78 12.17 0.14
C GLY A 55 24.53 11.31 0.20
N PHE A 56 23.49 11.77 0.90
CA PHE A 56 22.22 11.03 0.98
C PHE A 56 21.40 11.03 -0.31
N ILE A 57 21.45 12.13 -1.08
CA ILE A 57 20.78 12.22 -2.38
C ILE A 57 21.64 11.54 -3.48
N ASN A 58 22.81 10.99 -3.12
CA ASN A 58 23.78 10.38 -4.05
C ASN A 58 24.25 11.34 -5.17
N GLN A 59 24.26 12.65 -4.91
CA GLN A 59 24.75 13.66 -5.86
C GLN A 59 26.23 14.00 -5.65
N GLY A 60 26.73 13.86 -4.41
CA GLY A 60 28.13 14.07 -4.05
C GLY A 60 28.61 15.52 -4.22
N VAL A 61 28.75 16.27 -3.13
CA VAL A 61 29.41 17.58 -3.12
C VAL A 61 30.86 17.42 -2.69
N GLU A 62 31.78 17.97 -3.49
CA GLU A 62 33.21 17.95 -3.17
C GLU A 62 33.54 19.01 -2.09
N LEU A 63 33.63 18.58 -0.83
CA LEU A 63 34.03 19.44 0.29
C LEU A 63 35.56 19.65 0.42
N ARG A 64 36.36 19.03 -0.46
CA ARG A 64 37.85 19.07 -0.45
C ARG A 64 38.47 18.73 0.91
N LEU A 65 37.91 17.74 1.61
CA LEU A 65 38.37 17.27 2.92
C LEU A 65 39.76 16.59 2.78
N ARG A 66 40.69 16.91 3.68
CA ARG A 66 42.05 16.34 3.64
C ARG A 66 42.26 15.20 4.62
N SER A 67 41.70 15.29 5.82
CA SER A 67 41.81 14.23 6.83
C SER A 67 41.05 12.97 6.43
N LEU A 68 41.63 11.82 6.81
CA LEU A 68 40.99 10.52 6.64
C LEU A 68 39.67 10.44 7.41
N THR A 69 39.64 10.98 8.65
CA THR A 69 38.44 10.94 9.50
C THR A 69 37.25 11.67 8.87
N ALA A 70 37.46 12.88 8.33
CA ALA A 70 36.39 13.62 7.68
C ALA A 70 35.92 12.92 6.38
N ARG A 71 36.85 12.33 5.62
CA ARG A 71 36.53 11.52 4.44
C ARG A 71 35.72 10.28 4.79
N LEU A 72 36.06 9.58 5.88
CA LEU A 72 35.30 8.42 6.36
C LEU A 72 33.90 8.82 6.82
N LEU A 73 33.74 9.97 7.49
CA LEU A 73 32.41 10.50 7.84
C LEU A 73 31.56 10.78 6.59
N GLN A 74 32.14 11.42 5.57
CA GLN A 74 31.46 11.65 4.29
C GLN A 74 31.11 10.34 3.57
N LEU A 75 32.02 9.36 3.59
CA LEU A 75 31.78 8.03 3.03
C LEU A 75 30.62 7.33 3.75
N ASN A 76 30.59 7.37 5.09
CA ASN A 76 29.50 6.80 5.88
C ASN A 76 28.15 7.46 5.57
N ALA A 77 28.12 8.79 5.43
CA ALA A 77 26.92 9.50 5.00
C ALA A 77 26.44 9.05 3.61
N THR A 78 27.38 8.82 2.69
CA THR A 78 27.07 8.34 1.33
C THR A 78 26.57 6.90 1.34
N VAL A 79 27.22 5.99 2.07
CA VAL A 79 26.78 4.59 2.22
C VAL A 79 25.39 4.51 2.85
N LEU A 80 25.14 5.31 3.89
CA LEU A 80 23.81 5.42 4.50
C LEU A 80 22.77 5.95 3.50
N GLY A 81 23.14 6.94 2.70
CA GLY A 81 22.34 7.45 1.57
C GLY A 81 21.93 6.36 0.59
N VAL A 82 22.88 5.57 0.12
CA VAL A 82 22.64 4.42 -0.77
C VAL A 82 21.72 3.39 -0.13
N MET A 83 21.96 3.02 1.14
CA MET A 83 21.13 2.07 1.87
C MET A 83 19.68 2.55 2.01
N LEU A 84 19.50 3.83 2.35
CA LEU A 84 18.17 4.45 2.41
C LEU A 84 17.52 4.46 1.04
N TYR A 85 18.23 4.88 0.00
CA TYR A 85 17.71 4.90 -1.38
C TYR A 85 17.23 3.52 -1.84
N ILE A 86 18.02 2.47 -1.63
CA ILE A 86 17.64 1.09 -1.97
C ILE A 86 16.39 0.68 -1.17
N SER A 87 16.36 0.97 0.13
CA SER A 87 15.22 0.64 0.99
C SER A 87 13.95 1.39 0.57
N MET A 88 14.05 2.68 0.24
CA MET A 88 12.93 3.50 -0.25
C MET A 88 12.37 2.91 -1.55
N ASN A 89 13.25 2.57 -2.50
CA ASN A 89 12.83 1.97 -3.76
C ASN A 89 12.20 0.60 -3.55
N ALA A 90 12.74 -0.26 -2.68
CA ALA A 90 12.16 -1.56 -2.39
C ALA A 90 10.73 -1.45 -1.83
N VAL A 91 10.51 -0.53 -0.89
CA VAL A 91 9.16 -0.29 -0.34
C VAL A 91 8.25 0.32 -1.40
N LEU A 92 8.75 1.26 -2.21
CA LEU A 92 7.99 1.84 -3.32
C LEU A 92 7.57 0.76 -4.33
N PHE A 93 8.48 -0.11 -4.74
CA PHE A 93 8.18 -1.24 -5.63
C PHE A 93 7.16 -2.20 -5.01
N SER A 94 7.29 -2.51 -3.71
CA SER A 94 6.32 -3.34 -2.99
C SER A 94 4.92 -2.71 -2.98
N LYS A 95 4.83 -1.38 -2.77
CA LYS A 95 3.55 -0.66 -2.81
C LYS A 95 2.97 -0.54 -4.22
N LEU A 96 3.82 -0.40 -5.24
CA LEU A 96 3.38 -0.36 -6.63
C LEU A 96 2.96 -1.74 -7.14
N SER A 97 3.54 -2.82 -6.60
CA SER A 97 3.14 -4.19 -6.94
C SER A 97 1.90 -4.64 -6.17
N GLN A 98 1.62 -4.06 -5.00
CA GLN A 98 0.35 -4.24 -4.32
C GLN A 98 -0.76 -3.53 -5.11
N GLN A 99 -1.45 -4.29 -5.95
CA GLN A 99 -2.73 -3.86 -6.49
C GLN A 99 -3.72 -3.79 -5.33
N ASP A 100 -3.91 -2.59 -4.77
CA ASP A 100 -5.04 -2.34 -3.90
C ASP A 100 -6.30 -2.47 -4.76
N GLU A 101 -6.91 -3.65 -4.77
CA GLU A 101 -8.31 -3.78 -5.14
C GLU A 101 -9.08 -2.97 -4.12
N SER A 102 -9.31 -1.69 -4.41
CA SER A 102 -10.12 -0.81 -3.58
C SER A 102 -11.57 -1.23 -3.73
N LEU A 103 -11.92 -2.35 -3.10
CA LEU A 103 -13.29 -2.63 -2.75
C LEU A 103 -13.78 -1.43 -1.93
N PRO A 104 -15.02 -0.96 -2.15
CA PRO A 104 -15.58 0.15 -1.39
C PRO A 104 -15.77 -0.17 0.10
N PHE A 105 -15.49 -1.41 0.49
CA PHE A 105 -15.52 -1.92 1.86
C PHE A 105 -14.36 -2.89 2.05
N LYS A 106 -13.76 -2.90 3.25
CA LYS A 106 -12.74 -3.88 3.63
C LYS A 106 -13.34 -5.14 4.21
N THR A 107 -14.50 -5.01 4.86
CA THR A 107 -15.17 -6.13 5.51
C THR A 107 -16.68 -6.05 5.33
N ILE A 108 -17.37 -7.19 5.44
CA ILE A 108 -18.84 -7.23 5.37
C ILE A 108 -19.46 -6.45 6.53
N GLU A 109 -18.83 -6.43 7.70
CA GLU A 109 -19.31 -5.68 8.86
C GLU A 109 -19.40 -4.16 8.57
N GLU A 110 -18.50 -3.63 7.74
CA GLU A 110 -18.54 -2.23 7.28
C GLU A 110 -19.78 -1.97 6.42
N ILE A 111 -20.15 -2.90 5.54
CA ILE A 111 -21.38 -2.80 4.73
C ILE A 111 -22.62 -2.77 5.64
N ILE A 112 -22.63 -3.61 6.68
CA ILE A 112 -23.73 -3.68 7.65
C ILE A 112 -23.86 -2.37 8.42
N TYR A 113 -22.73 -1.80 8.85
CA TYR A 113 -22.73 -0.57 9.64
C TYR A 113 -23.12 0.67 8.81
N GLU A 114 -22.54 0.80 7.61
CA GLU A 114 -22.79 1.95 6.74
C GLU A 114 -24.16 1.90 6.06
N ARG A 115 -24.78 0.72 5.95
CA ARG A 115 -26.09 0.48 5.31
C ARG A 115 -26.20 1.01 3.86
N GLN A 116 -25.07 1.26 3.20
CA GLN A 116 -25.05 1.81 1.84
C GLN A 116 -25.31 0.76 0.76
N LYS A 117 -25.02 -0.51 1.04
CA LYS A 117 -25.17 -1.62 0.09
C LYS A 117 -25.91 -2.78 0.73
N SER A 118 -26.74 -3.46 -0.05
CA SER A 118 -27.38 -4.71 0.35
C SER A 118 -26.47 -5.90 0.09
N ILE A 119 -26.57 -6.88 0.97
CA ILE A 119 -25.88 -8.17 0.85
C ILE A 119 -26.92 -9.20 0.42
N CYS A 120 -26.75 -9.76 -0.77
CA CYS A 120 -27.63 -10.78 -1.30
C CYS A 120 -27.07 -12.17 -0.96
N VAL A 121 -27.83 -12.92 -0.18
CA VAL A 121 -27.59 -14.30 0.22
C VAL A 121 -28.71 -15.15 -0.37
N ARG A 122 -28.38 -16.33 -0.90
CA ARG A 122 -29.39 -17.26 -1.42
C ARG A 122 -30.45 -17.58 -0.36
N ASN A 123 -31.72 -17.46 -0.74
CA ASN A 123 -32.84 -17.85 0.12
C ASN A 123 -32.81 -19.36 0.40
N ASP A 124 -33.30 -19.79 1.57
CA ASP A 124 -33.27 -21.16 2.09
C ASP A 124 -31.87 -21.80 1.98
N SER A 125 -30.84 -21.03 2.32
CA SER A 125 -29.47 -21.52 2.40
C SER A 125 -28.98 -21.53 3.84
N PHE A 126 -28.11 -22.49 4.15
CA PHE A 126 -27.41 -22.55 5.43
C PHE A 126 -26.68 -21.24 5.75
N ALA A 127 -26.15 -20.55 4.72
CA ALA A 127 -25.49 -19.27 4.91
C ALA A 127 -26.46 -18.21 5.46
N LEU A 128 -27.68 -18.13 4.92
CA LEU A 128 -28.70 -17.18 5.40
C LEU A 128 -29.14 -17.52 6.83
N GLU A 129 -29.37 -18.79 7.15
CA GLU A 129 -29.74 -19.25 8.49
C GLU A 129 -28.63 -18.95 9.50
N ASN A 130 -27.38 -19.32 9.19
CA ASN A 130 -26.24 -19.05 10.07
C ASN A 130 -25.99 -17.55 10.27
N ILE A 131 -26.21 -16.74 9.24
CA ILE A 131 -26.13 -15.28 9.35
C ILE A 131 -27.21 -14.76 10.28
N LYS A 132 -28.46 -15.21 10.14
CA LYS A 132 -29.54 -14.82 11.05
C LYS A 132 -29.18 -15.16 12.49
N ASP A 133 -28.76 -16.40 12.75
CA ASP A 133 -28.42 -16.85 14.11
C ASP A 133 -27.21 -16.11 14.71
N GLN A 134 -26.11 -15.96 13.96
CA GLN A 134 -24.88 -15.37 14.48
C GLN A 134 -24.94 -13.84 14.54
N TRP A 135 -25.47 -13.20 13.49
CA TRP A 135 -25.43 -11.74 13.39
C TRP A 135 -26.57 -11.08 14.11
N GLU A 136 -27.72 -11.73 14.32
CA GLU A 136 -28.78 -11.15 15.15
C GLU A 136 -28.29 -10.92 16.59
N ASN A 137 -27.47 -11.85 17.10
CA ASN A 137 -26.86 -11.72 18.43
C ASN A 137 -25.81 -10.60 18.51
N GLN A 138 -25.08 -10.32 17.43
CA GLN A 138 -23.96 -9.37 17.43
C GLN A 138 -24.34 -7.96 16.96
N PHE A 139 -25.27 -7.86 16.01
CA PHE A 139 -25.61 -6.63 15.30
C PHE A 139 -27.11 -6.30 15.35
N GLY A 140 -27.93 -7.11 16.04
CA GLY A 140 -29.39 -6.95 16.10
C GLY A 140 -30.10 -7.39 14.82
N LYS A 141 -31.39 -7.05 14.69
CA LYS A 141 -32.18 -7.39 13.49
C LYS A 141 -31.66 -6.63 12.26
N GLN A 142 -31.05 -7.35 11.32
CA GLN A 142 -30.40 -6.83 10.10
C GLN A 142 -31.22 -7.05 8.82
N GLU A 143 -32.56 -7.14 8.94
CA GLU A 143 -33.47 -7.34 7.81
C GLU A 143 -33.35 -6.22 6.74
N ASP A 144 -32.89 -5.04 7.15
CA ASP A 144 -32.70 -3.89 6.26
C ASP A 144 -31.42 -3.93 5.41
N VAL A 145 -30.50 -4.87 5.65
CA VAL A 145 -29.22 -4.98 4.93
C VAL A 145 -29.12 -6.29 4.16
N ILE A 146 -29.54 -7.39 4.79
CA ILE A 146 -29.50 -8.72 4.20
C ILE A 146 -30.74 -8.93 3.34
N ASN A 147 -30.54 -9.29 2.07
CA ASN A 147 -31.60 -9.55 1.09
C ASN A 147 -32.58 -8.39 0.83
N ARG A 148 -32.24 -7.16 1.23
CA ARG A 148 -33.04 -5.98 0.89
C ARG A 148 -33.00 -5.72 -0.61
N ASN A 149 -34.16 -5.81 -1.25
CA ASN A 149 -34.34 -5.66 -2.71
C ASN A 149 -33.46 -6.59 -3.55
N CYS A 150 -33.01 -7.72 -2.98
CA CYS A 150 -32.17 -8.67 -3.70
C CYS A 150 -33.03 -9.55 -4.61
N PRO A 151 -32.68 -9.68 -5.90
CA PRO A 151 -33.33 -10.68 -6.74
C PRO A 151 -32.94 -12.08 -6.27
N ASP A 152 -33.77 -13.08 -6.55
CA ASP A 152 -33.50 -14.45 -6.09
C ASP A 152 -32.24 -15.02 -6.76
N VAL A 153 -31.13 -15.05 -6.00
CA VAL A 153 -29.79 -15.53 -6.40
C VAL A 153 -29.73 -17.05 -6.59
N ARG A 154 -30.85 -17.77 -6.45
CA ARG A 154 -30.97 -19.16 -6.93
C ARG A 154 -30.86 -19.24 -8.44
N ASN A 155 -31.42 -18.26 -9.15
CA ASN A 155 -31.28 -18.19 -10.60
C ASN A 155 -29.94 -17.50 -10.95
N PRO A 156 -29.04 -18.15 -11.70
CA PRO A 156 -27.79 -17.54 -12.15
C PRO A 156 -27.96 -16.18 -12.85
N ASP A 157 -29.04 -15.98 -13.60
CA ASP A 157 -29.29 -14.72 -14.32
C ASP A 157 -29.58 -13.58 -13.34
N ASN A 158 -30.32 -13.88 -12.27
CA ASN A 158 -30.59 -12.92 -11.20
C ASN A 158 -29.32 -12.59 -10.41
N ALA A 159 -28.42 -13.57 -10.23
CA ALA A 159 -27.12 -13.33 -9.61
C ALA A 159 -26.26 -12.37 -10.45
N ASN A 160 -26.28 -12.51 -11.79
CA ASN A 160 -25.62 -11.56 -12.69
C ASN A 160 -26.23 -10.15 -12.55
N LYS A 161 -27.55 -10.02 -12.54
CA LYS A 161 -28.22 -8.72 -12.34
C LYS A 161 -27.86 -8.09 -10.98
N ALA A 162 -27.87 -8.88 -9.91
CA ALA A 162 -27.48 -8.42 -8.57
C ALA A 162 -26.08 -7.80 -8.55
N VAL A 163 -25.09 -8.48 -9.14
CA VAL A 163 -23.70 -8.01 -9.11
C VAL A 163 -23.45 -6.90 -10.12
N CYS A 164 -23.89 -7.07 -11.37
CA CYS A 164 -23.50 -6.19 -12.48
C CYS A 164 -24.42 -4.99 -12.70
N GLU A 165 -25.73 -5.15 -12.52
CA GLU A 165 -26.69 -4.07 -12.76
C GLU A 165 -26.93 -3.26 -11.48
N TYR A 166 -27.13 -3.95 -10.35
CA TYR A 166 -27.46 -3.30 -9.08
C TYR A 166 -26.24 -2.99 -8.21
N GLY A 167 -25.05 -3.52 -8.52
CA GLY A 167 -23.83 -3.29 -7.75
C GLY A 167 -23.89 -3.84 -6.32
N MET A 168 -24.71 -4.86 -6.09
CA MET A 168 -24.93 -5.50 -4.80
C MET A 168 -23.83 -6.53 -4.48
N VAL A 169 -23.64 -6.82 -3.20
CA VAL A 169 -22.66 -7.81 -2.76
C VAL A 169 -23.34 -9.16 -2.63
N VAL A 170 -22.92 -10.13 -3.45
CA VAL A 170 -23.47 -11.49 -3.40
C VAL A 170 -22.59 -12.37 -2.54
N LEU A 171 -23.17 -12.94 -1.48
CA LEU A 171 -22.50 -13.84 -0.55
C LEU A 171 -22.88 -15.28 -0.86
N GLU A 172 -21.92 -16.03 -1.42
CA GLU A 172 -22.14 -17.36 -1.97
C GLU A 172 -21.00 -18.33 -1.64
N SER A 173 -21.28 -19.62 -1.79
CA SER A 173 -20.24 -20.64 -1.65
C SER A 173 -19.23 -20.53 -2.79
N LYS A 174 -17.96 -20.86 -2.49
CA LYS A 174 -16.87 -20.86 -3.49
C LYS A 174 -17.22 -21.71 -4.71
N GLN A 175 -17.91 -22.84 -4.53
CA GLN A 175 -18.30 -23.72 -5.63
C GLN A 175 -19.33 -23.07 -6.54
N MET A 176 -20.34 -22.42 -5.96
CA MET A 176 -21.38 -21.77 -6.73
C MET A 176 -20.83 -20.56 -7.48
N MET A 177 -20.05 -19.71 -6.80
CA MET A 177 -19.41 -18.56 -7.42
C MET A 177 -18.48 -19.00 -8.57
N HIS A 178 -17.69 -20.07 -8.36
CA HIS A 178 -16.88 -20.66 -9.43
C HIS A 178 -17.73 -21.06 -10.65
N SER A 179 -18.86 -21.73 -10.42
CA SER A 179 -19.77 -22.14 -11.50
C SER A 179 -20.33 -20.96 -12.28
N LEU A 180 -20.76 -19.90 -11.59
CA LEU A 180 -21.28 -18.67 -12.19
C LEU A 180 -20.24 -17.97 -13.08
N LEU A 181 -19.01 -17.84 -12.57
CA LEU A 181 -17.90 -17.22 -13.28
C LEU A 181 -17.43 -18.08 -14.47
N LYS A 182 -17.27 -19.40 -14.27
CA LYS A 182 -16.80 -20.32 -15.32
C LYS A 182 -17.76 -20.41 -16.50
N LYS A 183 -19.07 -20.38 -16.24
CA LYS A 183 -20.10 -20.39 -17.28
C LYS A 183 -20.24 -19.04 -18.00
N LYS A 184 -19.46 -18.02 -17.61
CA LYS A 184 -19.53 -16.64 -18.14
C LYS A 184 -20.95 -16.07 -18.08
N ILE A 185 -21.74 -16.46 -17.07
CA ILE A 185 -23.08 -15.90 -16.86
C ILE A 185 -22.94 -14.47 -16.34
N VAL A 186 -21.89 -14.22 -15.57
CA VAL A 186 -21.54 -12.88 -15.09
C VAL A 186 -20.60 -12.22 -16.10
N HIS A 187 -21.05 -11.14 -16.73
CA HIS A 187 -20.32 -10.45 -17.80
C HIS A 187 -19.53 -9.22 -17.33
N CYS A 188 -19.73 -8.77 -16.09
CA CYS A 188 -18.97 -7.65 -15.53
C CYS A 188 -17.68 -8.10 -14.80
N LYS A 189 -16.83 -7.13 -14.49
CA LYS A 189 -15.63 -7.35 -13.66
C LYS A 189 -16.06 -7.56 -12.21
N VAL A 190 -15.92 -8.79 -11.72
CA VAL A 190 -16.21 -9.17 -10.33
C VAL A 190 -14.92 -9.32 -9.57
N SER A 191 -14.83 -8.66 -8.42
CA SER A 191 -13.77 -8.81 -7.43
C SER A 191 -14.29 -9.64 -6.26
N ASN A 192 -13.54 -10.66 -5.84
CA ASN A 192 -13.90 -11.47 -4.69
C ASN A 192 -13.26 -10.89 -3.43
N ALA A 193 -14.03 -10.75 -2.35
CA ALA A 193 -13.45 -10.47 -1.04
C ALA A 193 -12.63 -11.70 -0.58
N ASP A 194 -11.34 -11.52 -0.29
CA ASP A 194 -10.42 -12.62 0.05
C ASP A 194 -10.72 -13.26 1.43
N ARG A 195 -11.65 -12.68 2.19
CA ARG A 195 -12.04 -13.16 3.51
C ARG A 195 -13.15 -14.20 3.43
N ARG A 196 -12.93 -15.35 4.08
CA ARG A 196 -13.98 -16.36 4.29
C ARG A 196 -14.73 -16.04 5.57
N TYR A 197 -16.02 -15.72 5.45
CA TYR A 197 -16.87 -15.41 6.59
C TYR A 197 -17.37 -16.66 7.31
N PHE A 198 -17.51 -17.76 6.58
CA PHE A 198 -17.94 -19.05 7.14
C PHE A 198 -17.07 -20.17 6.57
N ILE A 199 -16.69 -21.11 7.42
CA ILE A 199 -16.05 -22.37 7.01
C ILE A 199 -17.11 -23.45 7.17
N THR A 200 -17.88 -23.68 6.11
CA THR A 200 -18.88 -24.73 6.08
C THR A 200 -18.35 -25.89 5.23
N GLY A 201 -18.30 -27.07 5.82
CA GLY A 201 -18.01 -28.30 5.08
C GLY A 201 -19.24 -28.81 4.35
N ASN A 202 -19.05 -29.45 3.20
CA ASN A 202 -20.10 -30.29 2.62
C ASN A 202 -20.25 -31.54 3.49
N VAL A 203 -21.48 -31.86 3.87
CA VAL A 203 -21.83 -33.02 4.70
C VAL A 203 -22.72 -33.96 3.90
N TYR A 204 -22.52 -35.26 4.06
CA TYR A 204 -23.42 -36.27 3.53
C TYR A 204 -24.46 -36.61 4.58
N ILE A 205 -25.73 -36.53 4.20
CA ILE A 205 -26.85 -36.88 5.07
C ILE A 205 -27.32 -38.27 4.62
N ALA A 206 -27.34 -39.21 5.56
CA ALA A 206 -27.85 -40.55 5.35
C ALA A 206 -28.99 -40.82 6.33
N HIS A 207 -29.89 -41.74 5.96
CA HIS A 207 -30.93 -42.20 6.86
C HIS A 207 -30.31 -42.87 8.10
N LYS A 208 -30.90 -42.68 9.28
CA LYS A 208 -30.35 -43.18 10.56
C LYS A 208 -30.11 -44.69 10.57
N GLN A 209 -30.87 -45.44 9.78
CA GLN A 209 -30.78 -46.90 9.68
C GLN A 209 -29.85 -47.40 8.56
N PHE A 210 -29.09 -46.51 7.90
CA PHE A 210 -28.18 -46.88 6.82
C PHE A 210 -26.96 -47.62 7.39
N LYS A 211 -26.93 -48.95 7.24
CA LYS A 211 -25.95 -49.83 7.89
C LYS A 211 -24.53 -49.63 7.35
N GLU A 212 -24.41 -49.18 6.10
CA GLU A 212 -23.15 -49.02 5.39
C GLU A 212 -22.51 -47.63 5.62
N PHE A 213 -23.09 -46.78 6.49
CA PHE A 213 -22.59 -45.42 6.72
C PHE A 213 -21.12 -45.41 7.17
N GLY A 214 -20.73 -46.35 8.03
CA GLY A 214 -19.35 -46.46 8.52
C GLY A 214 -18.34 -46.77 7.41
N LEU A 215 -18.74 -47.52 6.38
CA LEU A 215 -17.87 -47.79 5.22
C LEU A 215 -17.62 -46.51 4.43
N ILE A 216 -18.68 -45.73 4.16
CA ILE A 216 -18.58 -44.46 3.45
C ILE A 216 -17.70 -43.48 4.23
N GLU A 217 -17.86 -43.39 5.54
CA GLU A 217 -17.05 -42.51 6.38
C GLU A 217 -15.56 -42.87 6.30
N ASN A 218 -15.23 -44.17 6.35
CA ASN A 218 -13.87 -44.66 6.19
C ASN A 218 -13.30 -44.34 4.80
N PHE A 219 -14.09 -44.51 3.73
CA PHE A 219 -13.68 -44.11 2.39
C PHE A 219 -13.41 -42.61 2.30
N ILE A 220 -14.28 -41.77 2.85
CA ILE A 220 -14.09 -40.31 2.85
C ILE A 220 -12.84 -39.92 3.64
N LYS A 221 -12.60 -40.53 4.81
CA LYS A 221 -11.37 -40.33 5.59
C LYS A 221 -10.13 -40.67 4.77
N THR A 222 -10.14 -41.80 4.06
CA THR A 222 -9.06 -42.20 3.15
C THR A 222 -8.87 -41.22 1.99
N LEU A 223 -9.94 -40.75 1.36
CA LEU A 223 -9.87 -39.76 0.28
C LEU A 223 -9.33 -38.40 0.77
N ARG A 224 -9.59 -38.04 2.02
CA ARG A 224 -9.07 -36.82 2.65
C ARG A 224 -7.60 -36.97 3.03
N SER A 225 -7.21 -38.08 3.66
CA SER A 225 -5.83 -38.33 4.13
C SER A 225 -4.85 -38.51 2.96
N THR A 226 -5.28 -39.14 1.87
CA THR A 226 -4.51 -39.28 0.63
C THR A 226 -4.43 -38.00 -0.20
N GLY A 227 -5.18 -36.95 0.18
CA GLY A 227 -5.21 -35.68 -0.54
C GLY A 227 -5.98 -35.70 -1.86
N ILE A 228 -6.71 -36.78 -2.18
CA ILE A 228 -7.51 -36.91 -3.41
C ILE A 228 -8.57 -35.80 -3.46
N ILE A 229 -9.25 -35.51 -2.35
CA ILE A 229 -10.24 -34.43 -2.28
C ILE A 229 -9.59 -33.08 -2.61
N LYS A 230 -8.39 -32.80 -2.07
CA LYS A 230 -7.65 -31.56 -2.35
C LYS A 230 -7.20 -31.47 -3.82
N LYS A 231 -6.91 -32.61 -4.45
CA LYS A 231 -6.59 -32.70 -5.89
C LYS A 231 -7.84 -32.44 -6.74
N LEU A 232 -8.99 -32.98 -6.35
CA LEU A 232 -10.27 -32.73 -7.02
C LEU A 232 -10.72 -31.28 -6.85
N GLU A 233 -10.58 -30.70 -5.66
CA GLU A 233 -10.86 -29.28 -5.41
C GLU A 233 -10.01 -28.42 -6.33
N ARG A 234 -8.69 -28.67 -6.43
CA ARG A 234 -7.84 -27.94 -7.37
C ARG A 234 -8.30 -28.15 -8.82
N LYS A 235 -8.52 -29.38 -9.26
CA LYS A 235 -8.93 -29.68 -10.64
C LYS A 235 -10.24 -29.01 -11.05
N TRP A 236 -11.21 -28.91 -10.14
CA TRP A 236 -12.57 -28.47 -10.46
C TRP A 236 -12.92 -27.07 -9.97
N LEU A 237 -12.23 -26.54 -8.95
CA LEU A 237 -12.55 -25.28 -8.27
C LEU A 237 -11.41 -24.26 -8.29
N GLU A 238 -10.22 -24.62 -8.76
CA GLU A 238 -9.15 -23.65 -9.03
C GLU A 238 -9.59 -22.78 -10.20
N ILE A 239 -10.16 -21.63 -9.87
CA ILE A 239 -10.38 -20.56 -10.84
C ILE A 239 -8.97 -20.09 -11.18
N ASN A 240 -8.52 -20.37 -12.40
CA ASN A 240 -7.51 -19.53 -13.01
C ASN A 240 -8.18 -18.16 -13.19
N TYR A 241 -8.15 -17.32 -12.14
CA TYR A 241 -8.67 -15.94 -12.16
C TYR A 241 -8.07 -15.11 -13.30
N VAL A 242 -7.01 -15.64 -13.91
CA VAL A 242 -6.36 -15.19 -15.14
C VAL A 242 -7.31 -15.05 -16.34
N ASN A 243 -8.44 -15.76 -16.44
CA ASN A 243 -9.13 -15.93 -17.74
C ASN A 243 -10.60 -15.45 -17.87
N THR A 244 -11.25 -14.86 -16.86
CA THR A 244 -12.63 -14.33 -17.01
C THR A 244 -12.72 -12.81 -17.08
N GLY A 245 -11.66 -12.11 -16.75
CA GLY A 245 -11.47 -10.69 -17.03
C GLY A 245 -9.99 -10.41 -17.05
N GLY A 246 -9.28 -11.09 -17.98
CA GLY A 246 -7.84 -11.18 -17.99
C GLY A 246 -7.20 -9.84 -17.69
N ILE A 247 -6.57 -9.77 -16.51
CA ILE A 247 -5.48 -8.85 -16.27
C ILE A 247 -4.40 -9.30 -17.26
N THR A 248 -4.56 -8.85 -18.50
CA THR A 248 -3.51 -8.93 -19.50
C THR A 248 -2.25 -8.36 -18.85
N ARG A 249 -1.06 -8.83 -19.24
CA ARG A 249 0.20 -8.21 -18.79
C ARG A 249 0.22 -6.67 -19.00
N SER A 250 -0.66 -6.13 -19.82
CA SER A 250 -0.96 -4.70 -20.01
C SER A 250 -1.68 -4.00 -18.83
N ASP A 251 -2.28 -4.74 -17.89
CA ASP A 251 -2.86 -4.21 -16.63
C ASP A 251 -1.90 -4.34 -15.43
N LEU A 252 -0.63 -4.72 -15.67
CA LEU A 252 0.46 -4.45 -14.71
C LEU A 252 0.47 -2.93 -14.51
N GLY A 253 -0.13 -2.47 -13.41
CA GLY A 253 -0.54 -1.09 -13.17
C GLY A 253 0.43 -0.10 -13.77
N GLN A 254 0.07 0.46 -14.92
CA GLN A 254 0.88 1.49 -15.55
C GLN A 254 0.93 2.65 -14.55
N VAL A 255 2.15 3.11 -14.24
CA VAL A 255 2.33 4.22 -13.29
C VAL A 255 1.71 5.46 -13.91
N ASP A 256 0.46 5.73 -13.54
CA ASP A 256 -0.25 6.91 -14.01
C ASP A 256 0.37 8.20 -13.48
N PHE A 257 0.24 9.29 -14.25
CA PHE A 257 0.67 10.63 -13.85
C PHE A 257 0.09 11.06 -12.49
N ARG A 258 -1.07 10.52 -12.10
CA ARG A 258 -1.70 10.73 -10.79
C ARG A 258 -0.77 10.36 -9.62
N HIS A 259 0.08 9.34 -9.80
CA HIS A 259 1.06 8.93 -8.78
C HIS A 259 2.17 9.96 -8.63
N VAL A 260 2.69 10.52 -9.73
CA VAL A 260 3.87 11.41 -9.71
C VAL A 260 3.50 12.89 -9.56
N ARG A 261 2.24 13.27 -9.78
CA ARG A 261 1.76 14.67 -9.72
C ARG A 261 2.24 15.44 -8.50
N GLY A 262 2.20 14.83 -7.31
CA GLY A 262 2.64 15.49 -6.08
C GLY A 262 4.13 15.88 -6.09
N ILE A 263 5.00 15.05 -6.67
CA ILE A 263 6.44 15.32 -6.76
C ILE A 263 6.68 16.52 -7.69
N PHE A 264 6.03 16.55 -8.84
CA PHE A 264 6.14 17.67 -9.79
C PHE A 264 5.65 19.00 -9.20
N VAL A 265 4.53 18.99 -8.47
CA VAL A 265 4.01 20.19 -7.81
C VAL A 265 4.99 20.71 -6.76
N THR A 266 5.49 19.83 -5.89
CA THR A 266 6.48 20.23 -4.86
C THR A 266 7.78 20.72 -5.49
N TYR A 267 8.27 20.06 -6.53
CA TYR A 267 9.49 20.49 -7.23
C TYR A 267 9.32 21.87 -7.88
N THR A 268 8.20 22.10 -8.57
CA THR A 268 7.89 23.40 -9.19
C THR A 268 7.82 24.51 -8.13
N PHE A 269 7.17 24.24 -7.00
CA PHE A 269 7.10 25.17 -5.88
C PHE A 269 8.50 25.51 -5.33
N LEU A 270 9.39 24.52 -5.16
CA LEU A 270 10.75 24.74 -4.70
C LEU A 270 11.56 25.61 -5.68
N VAL A 271 11.43 25.38 -6.99
CA VAL A 271 12.10 26.20 -8.02
C VAL A 271 11.63 27.65 -7.94
N ILE A 272 10.31 27.88 -7.84
CA ILE A 272 9.75 29.24 -7.69
C ILE A 272 10.30 29.91 -6.43
N LEU A 273 10.33 29.19 -5.29
CA LEU A 273 10.88 29.71 -4.04
C LEU A 273 12.36 30.08 -4.16
N SER A 274 13.17 29.25 -4.83
CA SER A 274 14.58 29.54 -5.09
C SER A 274 14.77 30.79 -5.94
N VAL A 275 13.93 30.99 -6.95
CA VAL A 275 13.96 32.20 -7.80
C VAL A 275 13.57 33.45 -6.98
N ILE A 276 12.54 33.35 -6.12
CA ILE A 276 12.14 34.45 -5.23
C ILE A 276 13.27 34.83 -4.27
N LEU A 277 13.91 33.85 -3.64
CA LEU A 277 15.04 34.10 -2.74
C LEU A 277 16.22 34.76 -3.47
N LEU A 278 16.51 34.33 -4.69
CA LEU A 278 17.52 34.97 -5.54
C LEU A 278 17.17 36.43 -5.84
N PHE A 279 15.91 36.73 -6.17
CA PHE A 279 15.46 38.10 -6.39
C PHE A 279 15.62 38.97 -5.13
N VAL A 280 15.26 38.43 -3.95
CA VAL A 280 15.44 39.13 -2.68
C VAL A 280 16.92 39.42 -2.41
N GLU A 281 17.81 38.46 -2.67
CA GLU A 281 19.26 38.64 -2.50
C GLU A 281 19.84 39.69 -3.45
N ILE A 282 19.38 39.72 -4.71
CA ILE A 282 19.78 40.74 -5.70
C ILE A 282 19.31 42.14 -5.25
N ILE A 283 18.08 42.27 -4.75
CA ILE A 283 17.57 43.55 -4.25
C ILE A 283 18.34 43.98 -3.00
N TRP A 284 18.55 43.07 -2.06
CA TRP A 284 19.27 43.33 -0.82
C TRP A 284 20.71 43.77 -1.09
N SER A 285 21.43 43.07 -1.97
CA SER A 285 22.81 43.40 -2.34
C SER A 285 22.92 44.76 -3.03
N LYS A 286 21.93 45.16 -3.84
CA LYS A 286 21.89 46.51 -4.42
C LYS A 286 21.66 47.59 -3.35
N LEU A 287 20.73 47.35 -2.42
CA LEU A 287 20.42 48.30 -1.35
C LEU A 287 21.64 48.51 -0.43
N ASP A 288 22.34 47.43 -0.10
CA ASP A 288 23.56 47.47 0.72
C ASP A 288 24.67 48.27 0.01
N GLN A 289 24.85 48.09 -1.30
CA GLN A 289 25.80 48.88 -2.09
C GLN A 289 25.46 50.37 -2.14
N GLU A 290 24.18 50.73 -2.21
CA GLU A 290 23.75 52.14 -2.17
C GLU A 290 23.99 52.77 -0.79
N LEU A 291 23.75 52.02 0.29
CA LEU A 291 24.00 52.47 1.66
C LEU A 291 25.49 52.75 1.89
N VAL A 292 26.37 51.84 1.44
CA VAL A 292 27.82 52.01 1.55
C VAL A 292 28.29 53.27 0.80
N ARG A 293 27.77 53.52 -0.41
CA ARG A 293 28.11 54.74 -1.17
C ARG A 293 27.65 56.03 -0.48
N GLN A 294 26.52 56.01 0.23
CA GLN A 294 26.05 57.19 0.97
C GLN A 294 26.93 57.48 2.19
N ILE A 295 27.45 56.44 2.85
CA ILE A 295 28.36 56.60 3.99
C ILE A 295 29.71 57.18 3.55
N GLU A 296 30.28 56.69 2.43
CA GLU A 296 31.53 57.22 1.87
C GLU A 296 31.44 58.69 1.38
N PHE A 297 30.23 59.22 1.15
CA PHE A 297 30.03 60.60 0.75
C PHE A 297 29.92 61.58 1.94
N ILE A 298 29.80 61.06 3.17
CA ILE A 298 29.65 61.84 4.40
C ILE A 298 30.98 61.96 5.17
N GLU A 299 31.92 61.02 4.97
CA GLU A 299 33.33 61.12 5.42
C GLU A 299 34.19 61.98 4.49
#